data_AF-A0A2V7W4J7-F1
#
_entry.id   AF-A0A2V7W4J7-F1
#
_cell.length_a   1.000
_cell.length_b   1.000
_cell.length_c   1.000
_cell.angle_alpha   90.00
_cell.angle_beta   90.00
_cell.angle_gamma   90.00
#
_symmetry.space_group_name_H-M   'P 1'
#
loop_
_entity.id
_entity.type
_entity.pdbx_description
1 polymer ?
#
loop_
_entity_poly.entity_id
_entity_poly.type
_entity_poly.pdbx_seq_one_letter_code
_entity_poly.pdbx_strand_id
1 'polypeptide(L)'
;MDIENELVPILRNVAAPKAGWPSALRPFVGLLLALTRPDAAAVARKVLIGSRILRREAEAAGIAETLQIRTSDDAIAVIQALQLVLHAAGVTAIAMFIDEVEYVDALPRAQRVAVLDSLKHLWDQQVDFFSKGANAATLLILMAATPDYWHRLRQQVMMEGGRGESGVGITPFFARIRASEVVEMPAELAPDEARRLIVSRMSEARDGQKRDEIIPFTDDYVDYAYQLSQGLPRQIIEICGVVLAEAAQRKLKKIDADAARKILSDLLISYEPISEKVS
;
A
#
# COMPACT_ATOMS: atom_id res chain seq x y z
N MET A 1 24.09 -2.81 5.19
CA MET A 1 24.30 -3.28 3.82
C MET A 1 25.27 -2.34 3.15
N ASP A 2 26.52 -2.76 3.06
CA ASP A 2 27.51 -2.08 2.22
C ASP A 2 27.15 -2.34 0.75
N ILE A 3 26.75 -1.29 0.03
CA ILE A 3 26.22 -1.41 -1.33
C ILE A 3 27.26 -2.02 -2.27
N GLU A 4 28.55 -1.68 -2.12
CA GLU A 4 29.59 -2.19 -3.02
C GLU A 4 29.95 -3.64 -2.72
N ASN A 5 30.03 -3.99 -1.43
CA ASN A 5 30.49 -5.32 -1.01
C ASN A 5 29.36 -6.37 -0.97
N GLU A 6 28.11 -5.97 -0.78
CA GLU A 6 26.97 -6.89 -0.67
C GLU A 6 26.09 -6.90 -1.93
N LEU A 7 25.70 -5.72 -2.45
CA LEU A 7 24.69 -5.64 -3.52
C LEU A 7 25.27 -5.88 -4.92
N VAL A 8 26.46 -5.35 -5.23
CA VAL A 8 27.08 -5.49 -6.56
C VAL A 8 27.33 -6.95 -6.95
N PRO A 9 27.86 -7.83 -6.07
CA PRO A 9 28.01 -9.26 -6.39
C PRO A 9 26.67 -9.94 -6.70
N ILE A 10 25.63 -9.63 -5.93
CA ILE A 10 24.26 -10.15 -6.13
C ILE A 10 23.75 -9.73 -7.50
N LEU A 11 23.83 -8.44 -7.82
CA LEU A 11 23.37 -7.89 -9.10
C LEU A 11 24.10 -8.52 -10.29
N ARG A 12 25.42 -8.74 -10.19
CA ARG A 12 26.20 -9.39 -11.26
C ARG A 12 25.80 -10.85 -11.46
N ASN A 13 25.58 -11.59 -10.36
CA ASN A 13 25.12 -12.98 -10.43
C ASN A 13 23.71 -13.08 -11.05
N VAL A 14 22.83 -12.14 -10.72
CA VAL A 14 21.48 -12.04 -11.27
C VAL A 14 21.47 -11.51 -12.71
N ALA A 15 22.55 -10.95 -13.24
CA ALA A 15 22.62 -10.53 -14.64
C ALA A 15 23.05 -11.64 -15.61
N ALA A 16 23.53 -12.79 -15.10
CA ALA A 16 24.05 -13.87 -15.92
C ALA A 16 22.94 -14.49 -16.79
N PRO A 17 23.06 -14.50 -18.14
CA PRO A 17 21.97 -14.93 -19.00
C PRO A 17 21.46 -16.34 -18.67
N LYS A 18 20.16 -16.50 -18.48
CA LYS A 18 19.48 -17.81 -18.42
C LYS A 18 18.29 -17.80 -19.37
N ALA A 19 18.02 -18.96 -19.98
CA ALA A 19 16.86 -19.11 -20.84
C ALA A 19 15.57 -18.81 -20.04
N GLY A 20 14.64 -18.07 -20.66
CA GLY A 20 13.37 -17.70 -20.03
C GLY A 20 13.43 -16.50 -19.07
N TRP A 21 14.58 -15.84 -18.93
CA TRP A 21 14.67 -14.62 -18.13
C TRP A 21 14.01 -13.42 -18.80
N PRO A 22 13.43 -12.48 -18.03
CA PRO A 22 12.77 -11.30 -18.57
C PRO A 22 13.73 -10.46 -19.42
N SER A 23 13.25 -9.98 -20.56
CA SER A 23 14.04 -9.11 -21.46
C SER A 23 14.54 -7.84 -20.76
N ALA A 24 13.78 -7.34 -19.77
CA ALA A 24 14.12 -6.16 -19.00
C ALA A 24 15.19 -6.39 -17.92
N LEU A 25 15.59 -7.63 -17.62
CA LEU A 25 16.45 -7.92 -16.48
C LEU A 25 17.83 -7.27 -16.58
N ARG A 26 18.52 -7.45 -17.71
CA ARG A 26 19.85 -6.84 -17.92
C ARG A 26 19.78 -5.30 -17.90
N PRO A 27 18.83 -4.66 -18.61
CA PRO A 27 18.56 -3.24 -18.45
C PRO A 27 18.31 -2.79 -17.00
N PHE A 28 17.51 -3.56 -16.25
CA PHE A 28 17.16 -3.24 -14.87
C PHE A 28 18.35 -3.34 -13.93
N VAL A 29 19.15 -4.40 -14.04
CA VAL A 29 20.39 -4.53 -13.28
C VAL A 29 21.38 -3.42 -13.62
N GLY A 30 21.51 -3.04 -14.90
CA GLY A 30 22.32 -1.91 -15.32
C GLY A 30 21.89 -0.60 -14.66
N LEU A 31 20.58 -0.36 -14.55
CA LEU A 31 20.01 0.77 -13.84
C LEU A 31 20.35 0.75 -12.34
N LEU A 32 20.26 -0.41 -11.68
CA LEU A 32 20.62 -0.55 -10.27
C LEU A 32 22.11 -0.37 -10.02
N LEU A 33 22.98 -0.89 -10.89
CA LEU A 33 24.42 -0.65 -10.83
C LEU A 33 24.77 0.83 -11.06
N ALA A 34 23.97 1.55 -11.86
CA ALA A 34 24.15 3.00 -12.02
C ALA A 34 23.87 3.80 -10.74
N LEU A 35 23.07 3.28 -9.80
CA LEU A 35 22.87 3.91 -8.49
C LEU A 35 24.12 3.90 -7.61
N THR A 36 25.05 2.96 -7.83
CA THR A 36 26.28 2.86 -7.03
C THR A 36 27.37 3.79 -7.55
N ARG A 37 27.19 4.39 -8.73
CA ARG A 37 28.16 5.28 -9.37
C ARG A 37 27.80 6.75 -9.11
N PRO A 38 28.67 7.55 -8.47
CA PRO A 38 28.35 8.94 -8.12
C PRO A 38 27.92 9.81 -9.31
N ASP A 39 28.50 9.60 -10.48
CA ASP A 39 28.25 10.31 -11.74
C ASP A 39 26.92 9.92 -12.41
N ALA A 40 26.40 8.72 -12.14
CA ALA A 40 25.17 8.19 -12.76
C ALA A 40 23.97 8.11 -11.80
N ALA A 41 24.19 8.12 -10.49
CA ALA A 41 23.16 7.85 -9.49
C ALA A 41 21.98 8.83 -9.52
N ALA A 42 22.24 10.12 -9.82
CA ALA A 42 21.18 11.12 -9.93
C ALA A 42 20.25 10.84 -11.12
N VAL A 43 20.80 10.39 -12.25
CA VAL A 43 20.04 10.06 -13.46
C VAL A 43 19.28 8.74 -13.25
N ALA A 44 19.93 7.73 -12.66
CA ALA A 44 19.29 6.45 -12.34
C ALA A 44 18.09 6.62 -11.39
N ARG A 45 18.21 7.46 -10.36
CA ARG A 45 17.09 7.79 -9.46
C ARG A 45 15.92 8.42 -10.20
N LYS A 46 16.18 9.34 -11.13
CA LYS A 46 15.14 9.94 -11.96
C LYS A 46 14.37 8.88 -12.76
N VAL A 47 15.05 7.86 -13.31
CA VAL A 47 14.38 6.79 -14.07
C VAL A 47 13.44 6.01 -13.16
N LEU A 48 13.93 5.60 -11.98
CA LEU A 48 13.18 4.77 -11.04
C LEU A 48 11.91 5.45 -10.51
N ILE A 49 11.93 6.78 -10.35
CA ILE A 49 10.75 7.55 -9.93
C ILE A 49 9.87 7.99 -11.11
N GLY A 50 10.16 7.55 -12.34
CA GLY A 50 9.38 7.89 -13.54
C GLY A 50 9.53 9.34 -14.01
N SER A 51 10.61 10.03 -13.60
CA SER A 51 10.90 11.38 -14.10
C SER A 51 11.32 11.35 -15.57
N ARG A 52 10.97 12.40 -16.32
CA ARG A 52 11.47 12.57 -17.70
C ARG A 52 12.98 12.81 -17.69
N ILE A 53 13.69 12.10 -18.55
CA ILE A 53 15.15 12.22 -18.71
C ILE A 53 15.46 12.43 -20.19
N LEU A 54 16.45 13.28 -20.48
CA LEU A 54 16.92 13.45 -21.84
C LEU A 54 17.78 12.26 -22.25
N ARG A 55 17.64 11.78 -23.50
CA ARG A 55 18.43 10.66 -24.02
C ARG A 55 19.94 10.81 -23.78
N ARG A 56 20.48 12.03 -23.99
CA ARG A 56 21.89 12.36 -23.73
C ARG A 56 22.32 12.15 -22.27
N GLU A 57 21.43 12.41 -21.30
CA GLU A 57 21.71 12.22 -19.87
C GLU A 57 21.73 10.73 -19.54
N ALA A 58 20.81 9.97 -20.14
CA ALA A 58 20.80 8.51 -20.03
C ALA A 58 22.05 7.87 -20.68
N GLU A 59 22.48 8.36 -21.84
CA GLU A 59 23.72 7.93 -22.52
C GLU A 59 24.96 8.23 -21.68
N ALA A 60 25.09 9.45 -21.15
CA ALA A 60 26.20 9.82 -20.27
C ALA A 60 26.25 8.96 -19.00
N ALA A 61 25.08 8.61 -18.45
CA ALA A 61 24.98 7.72 -17.30
C ALA A 61 25.12 6.22 -17.66
N GLY A 62 25.33 5.85 -18.92
CA GLY A 62 25.45 4.44 -19.35
C GLY A 62 24.15 3.63 -19.18
N ILE A 63 23.01 4.32 -19.18
CA ILE A 63 21.66 3.78 -19.00
C ILE A 63 20.77 4.01 -20.24
N ALA A 64 21.33 4.43 -21.38
CA ALA A 64 20.57 4.75 -22.59
C ALA A 64 19.82 3.59 -23.22
N GLU A 65 20.35 2.38 -23.08
CA GLU A 65 19.68 1.16 -23.50
C GLU A 65 18.59 0.73 -22.50
N THR A 66 18.46 1.40 -21.35
CA THR A 66 17.75 0.82 -20.21
C THR A 66 16.31 1.30 -20.05
N LEU A 67 15.45 0.31 -19.79
CA LEU A 67 14.04 0.38 -19.44
C LEU A 67 13.25 1.45 -20.19
N GLN A 68 12.79 1.10 -21.39
CA GLN A 68 11.69 1.81 -22.01
C GLN A 68 10.40 1.06 -21.72
N ILE A 69 9.66 1.54 -20.73
CA ILE A 69 8.32 1.02 -20.45
C ILE A 69 7.36 1.69 -21.42
N ARG A 70 7.06 1.03 -22.54
CA ARG A 70 6.12 1.53 -23.56
C ARG A 70 4.80 0.78 -23.54
N THR A 71 4.82 -0.46 -23.06
CA THR A 71 3.69 -1.39 -23.02
C THR A 71 3.54 -2.00 -21.64
N SER A 72 2.39 -2.64 -21.39
CA SER A 72 2.17 -3.42 -20.15
C SER A 72 3.14 -4.59 -20.04
N ASP A 73 3.54 -5.20 -21.16
CA ASP A 73 4.52 -6.30 -21.19
C ASP A 73 5.91 -5.82 -20.75
N ASP A 74 6.32 -4.62 -21.18
CA ASP A 74 7.56 -4.01 -20.72
C ASP A 74 7.52 -3.78 -19.20
N ALA A 75 6.39 -3.28 -18.68
CA ALA A 75 6.20 -3.05 -17.25
C ALA A 75 6.27 -4.37 -16.45
N ILE A 76 5.63 -5.43 -16.94
CA ILE A 76 5.65 -6.75 -16.29
C ILE A 76 7.05 -7.34 -16.30
N ALA A 77 7.78 -7.23 -17.42
CA ALA A 77 9.16 -7.70 -17.49
C ALA A 77 10.07 -6.99 -16.47
N VAL A 78 9.82 -5.71 -16.22
CA VAL A 78 10.51 -4.92 -15.18
C VAL A 78 10.16 -5.42 -13.78
N ILE A 79 8.88 -5.70 -13.51
CA ILE A 79 8.45 -6.25 -12.22
C ILE A 79 9.10 -7.62 -11.98
N GLN A 80 9.12 -8.50 -12.98
CA GLN A 80 9.79 -9.80 -12.89
C GLN A 80 11.30 -9.66 -12.66
N ALA A 81 11.94 -8.69 -13.32
CA ALA A 81 13.34 -8.37 -13.07
C ALA A 81 13.59 -7.92 -11.63
N LEU A 82 12.71 -7.07 -11.09
CA LEU A 82 12.75 -6.65 -9.70
C LEU A 82 12.60 -7.85 -8.74
N GLN A 83 11.67 -8.77 -9.01
CA GLN A 83 11.48 -9.98 -8.19
C GLN A 83 12.71 -10.88 -8.15
N LEU A 84 13.41 -11.05 -9.27
CA LEU A 84 14.65 -11.84 -9.32
C LEU A 84 15.77 -11.18 -8.51
N VAL A 85 15.92 -9.86 -8.64
CA VAL A 85 16.94 -9.10 -7.90
C VAL A 85 16.66 -9.16 -6.39
N LEU A 86 15.42 -8.92 -5.98
CA LEU A 86 15.02 -8.94 -4.57
C LEU A 86 15.17 -10.33 -3.96
N HIS A 87 14.80 -11.39 -4.69
CA HIS A 87 15.02 -12.76 -4.25
C HIS A 87 16.48 -13.08 -3.99
N ALA A 88 17.35 -12.67 -4.92
CA ALA A 88 18.79 -12.86 -4.75
C ALA A 88 19.37 -12.06 -3.58
N ALA A 89 18.70 -10.98 -3.17
CA ALA A 89 18.99 -10.23 -1.94
C ALA A 89 18.34 -10.83 -0.67
N GLY A 90 17.69 -11.99 -0.77
CA GLY A 90 17.06 -12.69 0.35
C GLY A 90 15.62 -12.27 0.65
N VAL A 91 15.02 -11.41 -0.18
CA VAL A 91 13.61 -11.01 -0.03
C VAL A 91 12.72 -12.07 -0.68
N THR A 92 11.83 -12.68 0.11
CA THR A 92 10.98 -13.78 -0.35
C THR A 92 9.68 -13.32 -0.99
N ALA A 93 9.19 -12.13 -0.63
CA ALA A 93 7.92 -11.60 -1.12
C ALA A 93 7.90 -10.08 -1.21
N ILE A 94 7.08 -9.59 -2.15
CA ILE A 94 6.75 -8.18 -2.35
C ILE A 94 5.24 -8.06 -2.18
N ALA A 95 4.78 -7.21 -1.28
CA ALA A 95 3.37 -6.91 -1.12
C ALA A 95 3.02 -5.58 -1.80
N MET A 96 2.11 -5.62 -2.77
CA MET A 96 1.52 -4.47 -3.44
C MET A 96 0.12 -4.25 -2.90
N PHE A 97 -0.11 -3.10 -2.28
CA PHE A 97 -1.40 -2.71 -1.74
C PHE A 97 -2.09 -1.72 -2.68
N ILE A 98 -3.32 -2.03 -3.07
CA ILE A 98 -4.18 -1.17 -3.87
C ILE A 98 -5.39 -0.85 -3.00
N ASP A 99 -5.44 0.37 -2.49
CA ASP A 99 -6.57 0.86 -1.71
C ASP A 99 -7.69 1.39 -2.64
N GLU A 100 -8.92 1.43 -2.13
CA GLU A 100 -10.10 1.99 -2.81
C GLU A 100 -10.25 1.54 -4.27
N VAL A 101 -10.20 0.22 -4.51
CA VAL A 101 -10.28 -0.36 -5.86
C VAL A 101 -11.55 0.05 -6.62
N GLU A 102 -12.61 0.44 -5.92
CA GLU A 102 -13.83 1.00 -6.51
C GLU A 102 -13.61 2.24 -7.39
N TYR A 103 -12.52 2.99 -7.19
CA TYR A 103 -12.20 4.12 -8.07
C TYR A 103 -11.86 3.70 -9.50
N VAL A 104 -11.53 2.44 -9.72
CA VAL A 104 -11.39 1.88 -11.07
C VAL A 104 -12.70 1.99 -11.86
N ASP A 105 -13.86 1.96 -11.20
CA ASP A 105 -15.16 2.14 -11.85
C ASP A 105 -15.51 3.60 -12.18
N ALA A 106 -14.84 4.57 -11.56
CA ALA A 106 -14.96 5.98 -11.94
C ALA A 106 -14.21 6.29 -13.25
N LEU A 107 -13.32 5.40 -13.71
CA LEU A 107 -12.55 5.61 -14.93
C LEU A 107 -13.42 5.45 -16.18
N PRO A 108 -13.10 6.17 -17.28
CA PRO A 108 -13.69 5.91 -18.59
C PRO A 108 -13.53 4.44 -18.99
N ARG A 109 -14.55 3.86 -19.65
CA ARG A 109 -14.62 2.42 -19.98
C ARG A 109 -13.31 1.86 -20.56
N ALA A 110 -12.70 2.57 -21.51
CA ALA A 110 -11.45 2.14 -22.14
C ALA A 110 -10.28 2.05 -21.14
N GLN A 111 -10.15 3.03 -20.24
CA GLN A 111 -9.09 3.05 -19.22
C GLN A 111 -9.33 2.00 -18.15
N ARG A 112 -10.58 1.84 -17.69
CA ARG A 112 -10.96 0.78 -16.76
C ARG A 112 -10.57 -0.60 -17.28
N VAL A 113 -10.91 -0.89 -18.53
CA VAL A 113 -10.55 -2.16 -19.18
C VAL A 113 -9.05 -2.33 -19.26
N ALA A 114 -8.31 -1.28 -19.65
CA ALA A 114 -6.85 -1.33 -19.73
C ALA A 114 -6.19 -1.60 -18.37
N VAL A 115 -6.68 -0.99 -17.29
CA VAL A 115 -6.18 -1.21 -15.93
C VAL A 115 -6.42 -2.65 -15.48
N LEU A 116 -7.66 -3.13 -15.60
CA LEU A 116 -8.03 -4.49 -15.16
C LEU A 116 -7.36 -5.58 -15.99
N ASP A 117 -7.22 -5.36 -17.30
CA ASP A 117 -6.51 -6.28 -18.17
C ASP A 117 -5.01 -6.31 -17.86
N SER A 118 -4.41 -5.16 -17.50
CA SER A 118 -3.01 -5.10 -17.07
C SER A 118 -2.78 -5.83 -15.74
N LEU A 119 -3.70 -5.69 -14.76
CA LEU A 119 -3.64 -6.43 -13.49
C LEU A 119 -3.80 -7.94 -13.70
N LYS A 120 -4.74 -8.33 -14.56
CA LYS A 120 -4.88 -9.73 -14.98
C LYS A 120 -3.61 -10.25 -15.64
N HIS A 121 -3.06 -9.49 -16.59
CA HIS A 121 -1.87 -9.92 -17.32
C HIS A 121 -0.69 -10.07 -16.37
N LEU A 122 -0.52 -9.14 -15.44
CA LEU A 122 0.48 -9.24 -14.37
C LEU A 122 0.30 -10.54 -13.58
N TRP A 123 -0.90 -10.84 -13.10
CA TRP A 123 -1.18 -12.08 -12.35
C TRP A 123 -0.89 -13.34 -13.18
N ASP A 124 -1.36 -13.42 -14.41
CA ASP A 124 -1.19 -14.59 -15.27
C ASP A 124 0.30 -14.84 -15.57
N GLN A 125 1.05 -13.77 -15.82
CA GLN A 125 2.49 -13.81 -16.04
C GLN A 125 3.25 -14.24 -14.78
N GLN A 126 2.76 -13.91 -13.57
CA GLN A 126 3.35 -14.43 -12.34
C GLN A 126 3.25 -15.96 -12.29
N VAL A 127 2.07 -16.51 -12.55
CA VAL A 127 1.84 -17.96 -12.53
C VAL A 127 2.75 -18.67 -13.54
N ASP A 128 2.82 -18.16 -14.77
CA ASP A 128 3.69 -18.69 -15.81
C ASP A 128 5.18 -18.60 -15.42
N PHE A 129 5.60 -17.46 -14.89
CA PHE A 129 6.98 -17.23 -14.44
C PHE A 129 7.44 -18.24 -13.38
N PHE A 130 6.61 -18.51 -12.37
CA PHE A 130 6.90 -19.53 -11.36
C PHE A 130 6.80 -20.96 -11.91
N SER A 131 5.84 -21.24 -12.79
CA SER A 131 5.69 -22.57 -13.40
C SER A 131 6.92 -23.01 -14.22
N LYS A 132 7.66 -22.04 -14.78
CA LYS A 132 8.93 -22.25 -15.49
C LYS A 132 10.12 -22.46 -14.55
N GLY A 133 9.89 -22.55 -13.25
CA GLY A 133 10.92 -22.80 -12.24
C GLY A 133 11.74 -21.57 -11.86
N ALA A 134 11.23 -20.35 -12.11
CA ALA A 134 11.90 -19.14 -11.68
C ALA A 134 11.97 -19.08 -10.14
N ASN A 135 13.17 -18.87 -9.61
CA ASN A 135 13.38 -18.62 -8.19
C ASN A 135 13.39 -17.10 -7.98
N ALA A 136 12.22 -16.55 -7.67
CA ALA A 136 11.98 -15.10 -7.61
C ALA A 136 11.08 -14.75 -6.41
N ALA A 137 11.10 -13.49 -5.98
CA ALA A 137 10.29 -13.03 -4.87
C ALA A 137 8.82 -13.09 -5.27
N THR A 138 7.95 -13.66 -4.44
CA THR A 138 6.52 -13.75 -4.73
C THR A 138 5.88 -12.37 -4.72
N LEU A 139 5.11 -12.03 -5.77
CA LEU A 139 4.29 -10.81 -5.77
C LEU A 139 2.92 -11.12 -5.15
N LEU A 140 2.63 -10.50 -4.01
CA LEU A 140 1.32 -10.50 -3.36
C LEU A 140 0.59 -9.22 -3.75
N ILE A 141 -0.61 -9.34 -4.32
CA ILE A 141 -1.46 -8.19 -4.65
C ILE A 141 -2.62 -8.20 -3.65
N LEU A 142 -2.69 -7.15 -2.83
CA LEU A 142 -3.70 -6.96 -1.80
C LEU A 142 -4.58 -5.78 -2.22
N MET A 143 -5.87 -6.01 -2.38
CA MET A 143 -6.83 -4.98 -2.79
C MET A 143 -7.82 -4.74 -1.66
N ALA A 144 -8.02 -3.47 -1.33
CA ALA A 144 -9.05 -3.05 -0.41
C ALA A 144 -10.22 -2.43 -1.19
N ALA A 145 -11.43 -2.74 -0.74
CA ALA A 145 -12.68 -2.26 -1.31
C ALA A 145 -13.72 -2.10 -0.20
N THR A 146 -14.69 -1.21 -0.41
CA THR A 146 -15.89 -1.22 0.43
C THR A 146 -16.67 -2.54 0.30
N PRO A 147 -17.34 -3.02 1.38
CA PRO A 147 -18.16 -4.24 1.32
C PRO A 147 -19.22 -4.20 0.21
N ASP A 148 -19.89 -3.06 0.06
CA ASP A 148 -20.90 -2.84 -0.98
C ASP A 148 -20.31 -3.00 -2.38
N TYR A 149 -19.11 -2.49 -2.61
CA TYR A 149 -18.42 -2.64 -3.88
C TYR A 149 -18.14 -4.11 -4.17
N TRP A 150 -17.55 -4.83 -3.21
CA TRP A 150 -17.24 -6.25 -3.34
C TRP A 150 -18.49 -7.09 -3.63
N HIS A 151 -19.61 -6.83 -2.94
CA HIS A 151 -20.87 -7.54 -3.19
C HIS A 151 -21.41 -7.29 -4.60
N ARG A 152 -21.42 -6.04 -5.07
CA ARG A 152 -21.85 -5.70 -6.44
C ARG A 152 -20.98 -6.39 -7.47
N LEU A 153 -19.66 -6.32 -7.29
CA LEU A 153 -18.69 -6.91 -8.20
C LEU A 153 -18.86 -8.43 -8.29
N ARG A 154 -19.01 -9.11 -7.15
CA ARG A 154 -19.25 -10.56 -7.10
C ARG A 154 -20.55 -10.95 -7.80
N GLN A 155 -21.61 -10.17 -7.62
CA GLN A 155 -22.88 -10.40 -8.33
C GLN A 155 -22.71 -10.24 -9.84
N GLN A 156 -21.98 -9.23 -10.30
CA GLN A 156 -21.67 -9.03 -11.72
C GLN A 156 -20.89 -10.21 -12.29
N VAL A 157 -19.81 -10.66 -11.63
CA VAL A 157 -19.01 -11.84 -12.03
C VAL A 157 -19.89 -13.09 -12.15
N MET A 158 -20.80 -13.30 -11.19
CA MET A 158 -21.72 -14.45 -11.19
C MET A 158 -22.78 -14.37 -12.31
N MET A 159 -23.32 -13.18 -12.57
CA MET A 159 -24.36 -12.98 -13.61
C MET A 159 -23.77 -13.00 -15.03
N GLU A 160 -22.57 -12.45 -15.23
CA GLU A 160 -21.89 -12.39 -16.53
C GLU A 160 -21.17 -13.70 -16.87
N GLY A 161 -20.71 -14.46 -15.88
CA GLY A 161 -20.09 -15.78 -16.07
C GLY A 161 -21.01 -16.84 -16.72
N GLY A 162 -22.31 -16.55 -16.85
CA GLY A 162 -23.30 -17.40 -17.54
C GLY A 162 -23.72 -16.94 -18.94
N ARG A 163 -23.29 -15.76 -19.43
CA ARG A 163 -23.69 -15.22 -20.75
C ARG A 163 -22.46 -14.81 -21.55
N GLY A 164 -22.05 -15.69 -22.46
CA GLY A 164 -20.74 -15.70 -23.11
C GLY A 164 -20.34 -14.55 -24.02
N GLU A 165 -20.93 -13.35 -23.97
CA GLU A 165 -20.62 -12.29 -24.95
C GLU A 165 -20.54 -10.84 -24.41
N SER A 166 -20.54 -10.59 -23.09
CA SER A 166 -20.57 -9.21 -22.56
C SER A 166 -19.47 -8.80 -21.58
N GLY A 167 -18.66 -9.74 -21.09
CA GLY A 167 -17.70 -9.52 -20.00
C GLY A 167 -16.38 -8.87 -20.44
N VAL A 168 -16.40 -7.60 -20.84
CA VAL A 168 -15.16 -6.87 -21.15
C VAL A 168 -14.50 -6.39 -19.86
N GLY A 169 -13.41 -7.05 -19.47
CA GLY A 169 -12.38 -6.56 -18.53
C GLY A 169 -12.56 -6.90 -17.05
N ILE A 170 -13.79 -6.80 -16.50
CA ILE A 170 -14.02 -6.95 -15.06
C ILE A 170 -14.03 -8.44 -14.64
N THR A 171 -14.90 -9.23 -15.25
CA THR A 171 -15.12 -10.64 -14.90
C THR A 171 -13.87 -11.53 -14.93
N PRO A 172 -12.95 -11.41 -15.92
CA PRO A 172 -11.77 -12.27 -15.97
C PRO A 172 -10.81 -12.08 -14.80
N PHE A 173 -10.51 -10.84 -14.38
CA PHE A 173 -9.55 -10.60 -13.30
C PHE A 173 -10.11 -11.08 -11.95
N PHE A 174 -11.31 -10.60 -11.59
CA PHE A 174 -11.90 -10.90 -10.28
C PHE A 174 -12.28 -12.37 -10.11
N ALA A 175 -12.50 -13.13 -11.19
CA ALA A 175 -12.65 -14.58 -11.13
C ALA A 175 -11.41 -15.34 -10.60
N ARG A 176 -10.24 -14.70 -10.52
CA ARG A 176 -9.01 -15.28 -9.95
C ARG A 176 -8.98 -15.21 -8.42
N ILE A 177 -9.79 -14.33 -7.82
CA ILE A 177 -9.88 -14.17 -6.37
C ILE A 177 -10.85 -15.20 -5.81
N ARG A 178 -10.34 -16.13 -5.01
CA ARG A 178 -11.16 -17.15 -4.35
C ARG A 178 -11.89 -16.53 -3.17
N ALA A 179 -13.07 -17.07 -2.84
CA ALA A 179 -13.80 -16.62 -1.66
C ALA A 179 -13.00 -16.78 -0.35
N SER A 180 -12.10 -17.76 -0.28
CA SER A 180 -11.19 -17.97 0.85
C SER A 180 -10.06 -16.94 0.97
N GLU A 181 -9.84 -16.14 -0.08
CA GLU A 181 -8.79 -15.11 -0.15
C GLU A 181 -9.35 -13.72 0.18
N VAL A 182 -10.65 -13.63 0.49
CA VAL A 182 -11.31 -12.39 0.90
C VAL A 182 -11.32 -12.33 2.42
N VAL A 183 -10.81 -11.24 2.95
CA VAL A 183 -10.86 -10.93 4.39
C VAL A 183 -11.83 -9.78 4.58
N GLU A 184 -12.95 -10.05 5.25
CA GLU A 184 -13.90 -9.02 5.66
C GLU A 184 -13.43 -8.40 6.97
N MET A 185 -13.17 -7.10 6.97
CA MET A 185 -12.86 -6.35 8.19
C MET A 185 -14.16 -5.84 8.80
N PRO A 186 -14.36 -5.98 10.12
CA PRO A 186 -15.51 -5.39 10.77
C PRO A 186 -15.45 -3.86 10.68
N ALA A 187 -16.59 -3.22 10.41
CA ALA A 187 -16.67 -1.76 10.35
C ALA A 187 -16.41 -1.12 11.72
N GLU A 188 -16.85 -1.80 12.77
CA GLU A 188 -16.77 -1.39 14.16
C GLU A 188 -15.98 -2.42 14.96
N LEU A 189 -15.09 -1.94 15.83
CA LEU A 189 -14.37 -2.80 16.76
C LEU A 189 -15.28 -3.17 17.93
N ALA A 190 -15.05 -4.34 18.52
CA ALA A 190 -15.58 -4.64 19.84
C ALA A 190 -14.90 -3.74 20.92
N PRO A 191 -15.50 -3.55 22.11
CA PRO A 191 -14.90 -2.72 23.16
C PRO A 191 -13.46 -3.13 23.55
N ASP A 192 -13.19 -4.44 23.62
CA ASP A 192 -11.87 -4.97 23.94
C ASP A 192 -10.86 -4.78 22.80
N GLU A 193 -11.32 -4.79 21.54
CA GLU A 193 -10.53 -4.47 20.36
C GLU A 193 -10.21 -2.98 20.29
N ALA A 194 -11.16 -2.11 20.61
CA ALA A 194 -10.94 -0.67 20.73
C ALA A 194 -9.90 -0.35 21.81
N ARG A 195 -9.98 -1.01 22.98
CA ARG A 195 -8.94 -0.90 24.02
C ARG A 195 -7.56 -1.31 23.50
N ARG A 196 -7.49 -2.46 22.80
CA ARG A 196 -6.24 -2.97 22.20
C ARG A 196 -5.68 -2.00 21.16
N LEU A 197 -6.54 -1.38 20.34
CA LEU A 197 -6.13 -0.37 19.38
C LEU A 197 -5.47 0.84 20.07
N ILE A 198 -6.10 1.37 21.13
CA ILE A 198 -5.55 2.50 21.89
C ILE A 198 -4.19 2.13 22.50
N VAL A 199 -4.09 0.97 23.16
CA VAL A 199 -2.83 0.50 23.77
C VAL A 199 -1.73 0.31 22.72
N SER A 200 -2.06 -0.27 21.56
CA SER A 200 -1.11 -0.46 20.45
C SER A 200 -0.56 0.88 19.99
N ARG A 201 -1.44 1.86 19.74
CA ARG A 201 -1.05 3.20 19.29
C ARG A 201 -0.21 3.95 20.32
N MET A 202 -0.55 3.84 21.60
CA MET A 202 0.25 4.45 22.67
C MET A 202 1.64 3.81 22.78
N SER A 203 1.75 2.51 22.52
CA SER A 203 3.02 1.78 22.62
C SER A 203 3.96 2.07 21.47
N GLU A 204 3.45 2.33 20.27
CA GLU A 204 4.24 2.79 19.12
C GLU A 204 4.93 4.14 19.39
N ALA A 205 4.29 5.01 20.17
CA ALA A 205 4.80 6.35 20.46
C ALA A 205 5.71 6.43 21.70
N ARG A 206 5.95 5.32 22.42
CA ARG A 206 6.74 5.29 23.66
C ARG A 206 8.12 4.68 23.46
N ASP A 207 9.13 5.42 23.88
CA ASP A 207 10.49 4.90 24.05
C ASP A 207 10.60 4.13 25.38
N GLY A 208 10.23 2.84 25.43
CA GLY A 208 10.46 2.02 26.64
C GLY A 208 9.63 0.76 26.86
N GLN A 209 9.98 0.01 27.92
CA GLN A 209 9.58 -1.37 28.24
C GLN A 209 8.11 -1.60 28.68
N LYS A 210 7.23 -0.60 28.66
CA LYS A 210 5.85 -0.75 29.14
C LYS A 210 4.84 -0.64 28.00
N ARG A 211 4.71 -1.74 27.25
CA ARG A 211 3.86 -1.88 26.05
C ARG A 211 2.38 -2.18 26.34
N ASP A 212 2.00 -2.36 27.60
CA ASP A 212 0.63 -2.78 27.96
C ASP A 212 -0.12 -1.75 28.83
N GLU A 213 0.45 -0.56 29.06
CA GLU A 213 -0.20 0.47 29.88
C GLU A 213 -0.95 1.50 29.02
N ILE A 214 -2.20 1.79 29.34
CA ILE A 214 -3.04 2.76 28.61
C ILE A 214 -2.83 4.22 29.03
N ILE A 215 -1.89 4.46 29.94
CA ILE A 215 -1.54 5.76 30.49
C ILE A 215 -1.23 6.79 29.37
N PRO A 216 -1.66 8.06 29.46
CA PRO A 216 -2.30 8.70 30.61
C PRO A 216 -3.81 8.42 30.72
N PHE A 217 -4.39 7.67 29.79
CA PHE A 217 -5.81 7.34 29.85
C PHE A 217 -6.11 6.35 30.97
N THR A 218 -7.38 6.33 31.36
CA THR A 218 -7.97 5.33 32.25
C THR A 218 -8.88 4.38 31.47
N ASP A 219 -9.30 3.29 32.09
CA ASP A 219 -10.26 2.37 31.45
C ASP A 219 -11.63 3.05 31.23
N ASP A 220 -12.11 3.91 32.14
CA ASP A 220 -13.37 4.65 31.93
C ASP A 220 -13.28 5.68 30.78
N TYR A 221 -12.08 6.22 30.51
CA TYR A 221 -11.86 7.01 29.30
C TYR A 221 -11.99 6.15 28.04
N VAL A 222 -11.48 4.92 28.04
CA VAL A 222 -11.61 4.01 26.88
C VAL A 222 -13.07 3.75 26.56
N ASP A 223 -13.85 3.42 27.59
CA ASP A 223 -15.28 3.17 27.42
C ASP A 223 -15.99 4.42 26.87
N TYR A 224 -15.61 5.60 27.35
CA TYR A 224 -16.13 6.87 26.84
C TYR A 224 -15.74 7.13 25.39
N ALA A 225 -14.47 6.94 25.02
CA ALA A 225 -13.98 7.11 23.66
C ALA A 225 -14.67 6.13 22.70
N TYR A 226 -14.83 4.86 23.12
CA TYR A 226 -15.53 3.83 22.38
C TYR A 226 -17.00 4.19 22.12
N GLN A 227 -17.72 4.66 23.14
CA GLN A 227 -19.12 5.08 23.02
C GLN A 227 -19.25 6.26 22.06
N LEU A 228 -18.35 7.23 22.16
CA LEU A 228 -18.37 8.43 21.32
C LEU A 228 -18.05 8.10 19.85
N SER A 229 -17.12 7.18 19.61
CA SER A 229 -16.71 6.76 18.27
C SER A 229 -17.60 5.68 17.66
N GLN A 230 -18.53 5.10 18.44
CA GLN A 230 -19.32 3.93 18.07
C GLN A 230 -18.44 2.77 17.56
N GLY A 231 -17.29 2.54 18.21
CA GLY A 231 -16.35 1.49 17.80
C GLY A 231 -15.57 1.74 16.50
N LEU A 232 -15.76 2.86 15.80
CA LEU A 232 -15.05 3.16 14.55
C LEU A 232 -13.54 3.43 14.80
N PRO A 233 -12.62 2.60 14.27
CA PRO A 233 -11.18 2.69 14.57
C PRO A 233 -10.58 4.08 14.36
N ARG A 234 -10.93 4.72 13.24
CA ARG A 234 -10.42 6.05 12.87
C ARG A 234 -10.87 7.12 13.87
N GLN A 235 -12.14 7.11 14.23
CA GLN A 235 -12.69 8.07 15.20
C GLN A 235 -12.11 7.85 16.60
N ILE A 236 -11.90 6.60 17.02
CA ILE A 236 -11.22 6.28 18.29
C ILE A 236 -9.85 6.98 18.34
N ILE A 237 -9.04 6.80 17.30
CA ILE A 237 -7.69 7.40 17.23
C ILE A 237 -7.76 8.93 17.20
N GLU A 238 -8.67 9.50 16.41
CA GLU A 238 -8.85 10.96 16.30
C GLU A 238 -9.26 11.57 17.66
N ILE A 239 -10.26 11.00 18.34
CA ILE A 239 -10.70 11.42 19.68
C ILE A 239 -9.54 11.30 20.68
N CYS A 240 -8.82 10.19 20.68
CA CYS A 240 -7.65 9.99 21.53
C CYS A 240 -6.58 11.04 21.28
N GLY A 241 -6.27 11.33 20.01
CA GLY A 241 -5.27 12.32 19.61
C GLY A 241 -5.64 13.73 20.08
N VAL A 242 -6.88 14.15 19.85
CA VAL A 242 -7.39 15.46 20.27
C VAL A 242 -7.34 15.60 21.79
N VAL A 243 -7.88 14.63 22.52
CA VAL A 243 -7.92 14.68 23.99
C VAL A 243 -6.51 14.64 24.58
N LEU A 244 -5.61 13.82 24.04
CA LEU A 244 -4.24 13.72 24.52
C LEU A 244 -3.46 15.02 24.30
N ALA A 245 -3.61 15.65 23.13
CA ALA A 245 -2.96 16.92 22.81
C ALA A 245 -3.40 18.03 23.77
N GLU A 246 -4.71 18.15 24.03
CA GLU A 246 -5.23 19.15 24.97
C GLU A 246 -4.89 18.85 26.42
N ALA A 247 -4.96 17.58 26.83
CA ALA A 247 -4.53 17.17 28.16
C ALA A 247 -3.06 17.51 28.43
N ALA A 248 -2.20 17.36 27.42
CA ALA A 248 -0.80 17.75 27.50
C ALA A 248 -0.63 19.27 27.69
N GLN A 249 -1.36 20.10 26.93
CA GLN A 249 -1.37 21.56 27.11
C GLN A 249 -1.82 21.96 28.53
N ARG A 250 -2.84 21.27 29.04
CA ARG A 250 -3.39 21.45 30.40
C ARG A 250 -2.54 20.79 31.50
N LYS A 251 -1.43 20.13 31.14
CA LYS A 251 -0.52 19.40 32.04
C LYS A 251 -1.23 18.34 32.90
N LEU A 252 -2.26 17.70 32.37
CA LEU A 252 -2.96 16.61 33.03
C LEU A 252 -2.09 15.34 33.01
N LYS A 253 -1.94 14.71 34.17
CA LYS A 253 -1.17 13.45 34.30
C LYS A 253 -2.02 12.20 34.05
N LYS A 254 -3.33 12.33 34.19
CA LYS A 254 -4.33 11.26 34.08
C LYS A 254 -5.54 11.83 33.37
N ILE A 255 -6.10 11.07 32.43
CA ILE A 255 -7.22 11.47 31.59
C ILE A 255 -8.32 10.42 31.79
N ASP A 256 -9.35 10.80 32.53
CA ASP A 256 -10.58 10.04 32.73
C ASP A 256 -11.70 10.54 31.81
N ALA A 257 -12.87 9.89 31.86
CA ALA A 257 -14.01 10.24 31.02
C ALA A 257 -14.49 11.69 31.25
N ASP A 258 -14.45 12.17 32.50
CA ASP A 258 -14.91 13.52 32.85
C ASP A 258 -13.94 14.60 32.37
N ALA A 259 -12.62 14.38 32.53
CA ALA A 259 -11.60 15.27 31.98
C ALA A 259 -11.71 15.36 30.45
N ALA A 260 -11.91 14.23 29.77
CA ALA A 260 -12.09 14.19 28.33
C ALA A 260 -13.37 14.91 27.88
N ARG A 261 -14.50 14.70 28.57
CA ARG A 261 -15.76 15.39 28.26
C ARG A 261 -15.60 16.90 28.36
N LYS A 262 -14.90 17.38 29.40
CA LYS A 262 -14.62 18.80 29.58
C LYS A 262 -13.72 19.35 28.47
N ILE A 263 -12.66 18.63 28.11
CA ILE A 263 -11.77 19.01 27.00
C ILE A 263 -12.57 19.15 25.71
N LEU A 264 -13.36 18.13 25.36
CA LEU A 264 -14.13 18.13 24.11
C LEU A 264 -15.23 19.21 24.12
N SER A 265 -15.89 19.47 25.26
CA SER A 265 -16.87 20.56 25.34
C SER A 265 -16.22 21.93 25.16
N ASP A 266 -15.06 22.16 25.78
CA ASP A 266 -14.34 23.43 25.67
C ASP A 266 -13.91 23.69 24.21
N LEU A 267 -13.47 22.64 23.52
CA LEU A 267 -13.11 22.72 22.09
C LEU A 267 -14.30 23.04 21.21
N LEU A 268 -15.46 22.42 21.45
CA LEU A 268 -16.70 22.71 20.72
C LEU A 268 -17.20 24.14 20.95
N ILE A 269 -17.03 24.69 22.16
CA ILE A 269 -17.38 26.09 22.48
C ILE A 269 -16.41 27.08 21.83
N SER A 270 -15.14 26.71 21.68
CA SER A 270 -14.14 27.55 21.00
C SER A 270 -14.33 27.63 19.47
N TYR A 271 -15.16 26.74 18.92
CA TYR A 271 -15.63 26.76 17.52
C TYR A 271 -17.01 27.44 17.44
N GLU A 272 -17.12 28.72 17.82
CA GLU A 272 -18.28 29.50 17.39
C GLU A 272 -18.26 29.60 15.85
N PRO A 273 -19.37 29.27 15.16
CA PRO A 273 -19.45 29.52 13.73
C PRO A 273 -19.30 31.02 13.52
N ILE A 274 -18.37 31.41 12.64
CA ILE A 274 -18.34 32.76 12.09
C ILE A 274 -19.70 32.95 11.41
N SER A 275 -20.64 33.57 12.12
CA SER A 275 -21.91 33.94 11.54
C SER A 275 -21.61 34.93 10.42
N GLU A 276 -21.81 34.46 9.19
CA GLU A 276 -21.93 35.33 8.03
C GLU A 276 -23.06 36.32 8.32
N LYS A 277 -22.68 37.52 8.75
CA LYS A 277 -23.50 38.72 8.53
C LYS A 277 -23.56 38.95 7.02
N VAL A 278 -24.49 38.28 6.35
CA VAL A 278 -25.01 38.75 5.06
C VAL A 278 -26.12 39.74 5.38
N SER A 279 -25.72 41.02 5.43
CA SER A 279 -26.60 42.16 5.17
C SER A 279 -26.73 42.39 3.68
#